data_AF-A0A1G5AAP8-F1
#
_entry.id   AF-A0A1G5AAP8-F1
#
_cell.length_a   1.000
_cell.length_b   1.000
_cell.length_c   1.000
_cell.angle_alpha   90.00
_cell.angle_beta   90.00
_cell.angle_gamma   90.00
#
_symmetry.space_group_name_H-M   'P 1'
#
loop_
_entity.id
_entity.type
_entity.pdbx_description
1 polymer ?
#
loop_
_entity_poly.entity_id
_entity_poly.type
_entity_poly.pdbx_seq_one_letter_code
_entity_poly.pdbx_strand_id
1 'polypeptide(L)' 'MINDLYKRYPNGFYVHAETKMDSAKKAAEYIGRHLARPAIVEYRIIKYDGQVVKFWYEDHTTGEVVERFSAFFMTLY' A
#
# COMPACT_ATOMS: atom_id res chain seq x y z
N MET A 1 -15.40 -10.90 9.88
CA MET A 1 -14.87 -9.60 9.41
C MET A 1 -13.96 -8.89 10.43
N ILE A 2 -14.27 -8.83 11.75
CA ILE A 2 -13.27 -8.43 12.78
C ILE A 2 -12.85 -9.60 13.67
N ASN A 3 -13.77 -10.50 13.99
CA ASN A 3 -13.50 -11.71 14.79
C ASN A 3 -12.42 -12.62 14.19
N ASP A 4 -12.34 -12.68 12.86
CA ASP A 4 -11.34 -13.51 12.19
C ASP A 4 -9.93 -12.96 12.38
N LEU A 5 -9.78 -11.62 12.45
CA LEU A 5 -8.50 -10.96 12.72
C LEU A 5 -8.03 -11.22 14.17
N TYR A 6 -8.95 -11.15 15.14
CA TYR A 6 -8.63 -11.50 16.54
C TYR A 6 -8.22 -12.96 16.71
N LYS A 7 -8.81 -13.87 15.93
CA LYS A 7 -8.40 -15.29 15.92
C LYS A 7 -7.03 -15.49 15.29
N ARG A 8 -6.71 -14.72 14.24
CA ARG A 8 -5.47 -14.87 13.47
C ARG A 8 -4.26 -14.21 14.14
N TYR A 9 -4.49 -13.14 14.91
CA TYR A 9 -3.46 -12.36 15.59
C TYR A 9 -3.75 -12.27 17.10
N PRO A 10 -3.52 -13.37 17.85
CA PRO A 10 -3.86 -13.46 19.27
C PRO A 10 -3.04 -12.50 20.16
N ASN A 11 -1.86 -12.09 19.68
CA ASN A 11 -0.98 -11.14 20.38
C ASN A 11 -1.32 -9.67 20.08
N GLY A 12 -2.47 -9.41 19.44
CA GLY A 12 -2.88 -8.09 18.98
C GLY A 12 -2.33 -7.75 17.60
N PHE A 13 -2.97 -6.77 16.94
CA PHE A 13 -2.55 -6.23 15.66
C PHE A 13 -2.66 -4.71 15.73
N TYR A 14 -1.64 -4.02 15.24
CA TYR A 14 -1.62 -2.57 15.18
C TYR A 14 -2.24 -2.10 13.86
N VAL A 15 -3.25 -1.23 13.94
CA VAL A 15 -3.85 -0.60 12.76
C VAL A 15 -3.64 0.90 12.88
N HIS A 16 -2.81 1.46 12.01
CA HIS A 16 -2.70 2.90 11.84
C HIS A 16 -3.80 3.37 10.89
N ALA A 17 -4.98 3.66 11.44
CA ALA A 17 -6.08 4.26 10.70
C ALA A 17 -6.22 5.72 11.13
N GLU A 18 -5.57 6.64 10.41
CA GLU A 18 -5.66 8.08 10.69
C GLU A 18 -7.09 8.63 10.54
N THR A 19 -7.97 7.93 9.83
CA THR A 19 -9.40 8.23 9.80
C THR A 19 -10.21 6.93 9.83
N LYS A 20 -11.20 6.86 10.71
CA LYS A 20 -12.25 5.83 10.59
C LYS A 20 -12.92 6.04 9.23
N MET A 21 -12.78 5.06 8.34
CA MET A 21 -13.52 5.07 7.08
C MET A 21 -15.00 4.85 7.41
N ASP A 22 -15.73 5.97 7.45
CA ASP A 22 -17.08 6.14 7.98
C ASP A 22 -18.17 5.70 6.97
N SER A 23 -17.80 5.38 5.73
CA SER A 23 -18.73 5.01 4.69
C SER A 23 -18.15 3.98 3.73
N ALA A 24 -18.90 2.89 3.52
CA ALA A 24 -18.62 1.90 2.48
C ALA A 24 -18.56 2.53 1.08
N LYS A 25 -19.30 3.61 0.84
CA LYS A 25 -19.24 4.39 -0.42
C LYS A 25 -17.87 5.05 -0.59
N LYS A 26 -17.36 5.73 0.44
CA LYS A 26 -16.02 6.34 0.41
C LYS A 26 -14.93 5.28 0.24
N ALA A 27 -15.09 4.10 0.84
CA ALA A 27 -14.20 2.97 0.64
C ALA A 27 -14.23 2.46 -0.81
N ALA A 28 -15.42 2.28 -1.39
CA ALA A 28 -15.58 1.86 -2.78
C ALA A 28 -15.04 2.91 -3.76
N GLU A 29 -15.23 4.20 -3.49
CA GLU A 29 -14.64 5.30 -4.27
C GLU A 29 -13.11 5.32 -4.14
N TYR A 30 -12.58 5.10 -2.94
CA TYR A 30 -11.14 5.00 -2.70
C TYR A 30 -10.53 3.83 -3.46
N ILE A 31 -11.12 2.63 -3.33
CA ILE A 31 -10.71 1.43 -4.06
C ILE A 31 -10.82 1.68 -5.57
N GLY A 32 -11.97 2.19 -6.03
CA GLY A 32 -12.21 2.48 -7.45
C GLY A 32 -11.18 3.45 -8.07
N ARG A 33 -10.75 4.48 -7.34
CA ARG A 33 -9.69 5.41 -7.80
C ARG A 33 -8.33 4.75 -7.97
N HIS A 34 -8.05 3.70 -7.19
CA HIS A 34 -6.75 3.02 -7.16
C HIS A 34 -6.75 1.70 -7.93
N LEU A 35 -7.91 1.13 -8.29
CA LEU A 35 -7.99 -0.09 -9.12
C LEU A 35 -7.42 0.09 -10.53
N ALA A 36 -7.56 1.29 -11.10
CA ALA A 36 -7.08 1.60 -12.45
C ALA A 36 -5.68 2.23 -12.48
N ARG A 37 -5.08 2.51 -11.31
CA ARG A 37 -3.77 3.15 -11.21
C ARG A 37 -2.78 2.16 -10.59
N PRO A 38 -1.58 2.01 -11.15
CA PRO A 38 -0.54 1.24 -10.46
C PRO A 38 -0.32 1.81 -9.06
N ALA A 39 -0.08 0.95 -8.08
CA ALA A 39 0.18 1.33 -6.68
C ALA A 39 1.36 2.31 -6.56
N ILE A 40 2.20 2.38 -7.60
CA ILE A 40 3.32 3.32 -7.75
C ILE A 40 3.10 4.12 -9.03
N VAL A 41 3.24 5.45 -8.96
CA VAL A 41 3.13 6.32 -10.14
C VAL A 41 4.33 6.11 -11.07
N GLU A 42 4.09 6.05 -12.39
CA GLU A 42 5.10 5.69 -13.40
C GLU A 42 6.39 6.50 -13.33
N TYR A 43 6.32 7.82 -13.10
CA TYR A 43 7.50 8.68 -12.99
C TYR A 43 8.43 8.35 -11.81
N ARG A 44 7.95 7.57 -10.84
CA ARG A 44 8.74 7.12 -9.69
C ARG A 44 9.57 5.87 -9.99
N ILE A 45 9.34 5.21 -11.13
CA ILE A 45 10.06 4.02 -11.56
C ILE A 45 11.43 4.43 -12.14
N ILE A 46 12.50 3.88 -11.58
CA ILE A 46 13.89 4.08 -12.02
C ILE A 46 14.31 3.00 -13.02
N LYS A 47 13.93 1.74 -12.76
CA LYS A 47 14.25 0.60 -13.62
C LYS A 47 13.25 -0.53 -13.41
N TYR A 48 12.93 -1.26 -14.47
CA TYR A 48 12.15 -2.48 -14.41
C TYR A 48 12.76 -3.52 -15.35
N ASP A 49 13.03 -4.72 -14.85
CA ASP A 49 13.61 -5.83 -15.63
C ASP A 49 12.64 -6.98 -15.89
N GLY A 50 11.35 -6.79 -15.61
CA GLY A 50 10.31 -7.82 -15.74
C GLY A 50 10.09 -8.66 -14.49
N GLN A 51 10.96 -8.57 -13.48
CA GLN A 51 10.83 -9.30 -12.20
C GLN A 51 10.92 -8.35 -11.00
N VAL A 52 11.82 -7.37 -11.09
CA VAL A 52 12.11 -6.40 -10.03
C VAL A 52 11.88 -5.00 -10.56
N VAL A 53 11.17 -4.20 -9.78
CA VAL A 53 11.03 -2.76 -9.99
C VAL A 53 11.92 -2.01 -8.99
N LYS A 54 12.77 -1.13 -9.51
CA LYS A 54 13.46 -0.10 -8.74
C LYS A 54 12.68 1.19 -8.86
N PHE A 55 12.31 1.81 -7.73
CA PHE A 55 11.55 3.06 -7.69
C PHE A 55 11.99 3.93 -6.52
N TRP A 56 11.62 5.20 -6.52
CA TRP A 56 11.81 6.10 -5.39
C TRP A 56 10.48 6.56 -4.79
N TYR A 57 10.47 6.90 -3.52
CA TYR A 57 9.35 7.55 -2.85
C TYR A 57 9.87 8.57 -1.84
N GLU A 58 9.03 9.54 -1.48
CA GLU A 58 9.30 10.45 -0.38
C GLU A 58 8.74 9.82 0.90
N ASP A 59 9.58 9.60 1.91
CA ASP A 59 9.15 9.11 3.20
C ASP A 59 8.32 10.20 3.90
N HIS A 60 7.04 9.95 4.12
CA HIS A 60 6.15 10.92 4.76
C HIS A 60 6.53 11.27 6.21
N THR A 61 7.40 10.47 6.84
CA THR A 61 7.89 10.68 8.21
C THR A 61 9.11 11.61 8.25
N THR A 62 10.04 11.43 7.31
CA THR A 62 11.32 12.16 7.30
C THR A 62 11.41 13.23 6.20
N GLY A 63 10.54 13.17 5.18
CA GLY A 63 10.59 13.99 3.97
C GLY A 63 11.71 13.59 3.00
N GLU A 64 12.41 12.48 3.26
CA GLU A 64 13.57 12.08 2.47
C GLU A 64 13.16 11.23 1.26
N VAL A 65 13.88 11.41 0.15
CA VAL A 65 13.72 10.56 -1.03
C VAL A 65 14.48 9.26 -0.82
N VAL A 66 13.76 8.15 -0.84
CA VAL A 66 14.29 6.80 -0.64
C VAL A 66 14.10 5.97 -1.90
N GLU A 67 15.16 5.32 -2.35
CA GLU A 67 15.09 4.31 -3.42
C GLU A 67 14.85 2.91 -2.85
N ARG A 68 13.97 2.13 -3.46
CA ARG A 68 13.69 0.74 -3.08
C ARG A 68 13.60 -0.17 -4.30
N PHE A 69 13.91 -1.44 -4.04
CA PHE A 69 13.67 -2.56 -4.94
C PHE A 69 12.48 -3.35 -4.41
N SER A 70 11.49 -3.63 -5.26
CA SER A 70 10.39 -4.53 -4.95
C SER A 70 10.27 -5.59 -6.03
N ALA A 71 10.04 -6.84 -5.61
CA ALA A 71 9.64 -7.89 -6.52
C ALA A 71 8.19 -7.65 -6.94
N PHE A 72 7.95 -7.50 -8.24
CA PHE A 72 6.64 -7.13 -8.79
C PHE A 72 5.54 -8.15 -8.43
N PHE A 73 5.91 -9.39 -8.12
CA PHE A 73 4.99 -10.48 -7.79
C PHE A 73 4.51 -10.52 -6.33
N MET A 74 4.96 -9.63 -5.43
CA MET A 74 4.69 -9.79 -3.99
C MET A 74 4.23 -8.50 -3.29
N THR A 75 3.21 -7.82 -3.84
CA THR A 75 2.54 -6.72 -3.11
C THR A 75 1.04 -6.61 -3.44
N LEU A 76 0.35 -7.76 -3.47
CA LEU A 76 -1.11 -7.85 -3.46
C LEU A 76 -1.57 -8.85 -2.38
N TYR A 77 -1.22 -8.59 -1.11
CA TYR A 77 -1.84 -9.24 0.06
C TYR A 77 -1.86 -8.28 1.25
#